data_AF-A0A3M2BD29-F1
#
_entry.id   AF-A0A3M2BD29-F1
#
_cell.length_a   1.000
_cell.length_b   1.000
_cell.length_c   1.000
_cell.angle_alpha   90.00
_cell.angle_beta   90.00
_cell.angle_gamma   90.00
#
_symmetry.space_group_name_H-M   'P 1'
#
loop_
_entity.id
_entity.type
_entity.pdbx_description
1 polymer ?
#
loop_
_entity_poly.entity_id
_entity_poly.type
_entity_poly.pdbx_seq_one_letter_code
_entity_poly.pdbx_strand_id
1 'polypeptide(L)'
;MNAENENAKPSGDEGDWSLEKRLRRLEEIVRALESEDLELERALRLFEEGVAHVRGAEAILTEAELKVEELIGNGETRPFEGGSEG
;
A
#
# COMPACT_ATOMS: atom_id res chain seq x y z
N MET A 1 2.01 29.05 -17.84
CA MET A 1 3.03 28.00 -17.70
C MET A 1 2.85 27.36 -16.34
N ASN A 2 2.73 26.04 -16.32
CA ASN A 2 2.35 25.25 -15.15
C ASN A 2 3.48 25.27 -14.11
N ALA A 3 3.12 25.60 -12.86
CA ALA A 3 3.95 25.25 -11.72
C ALA A 3 3.86 23.73 -11.57
N GLU A 4 4.99 23.06 -11.75
CA GLU A 4 5.17 21.64 -11.48
C GLU A 4 4.82 21.42 -10.01
N ASN A 5 3.68 20.76 -9.76
CA ASN A 5 3.31 20.32 -8.43
C ASN A 5 4.29 19.22 -8.03
N GLU A 6 5.20 19.58 -7.15
CA GLU A 6 6.19 18.74 -6.51
C GLU A 6 5.51 17.47 -6.00
N ASN A 7 5.82 16.35 -6.65
CA ASN A 7 5.56 15.03 -6.12
C ASN A 7 6.34 14.92 -4.81
N ALA A 8 5.69 15.28 -3.70
CA ALA A 8 6.19 15.10 -2.36
C ALA A 8 6.39 13.61 -2.14
N LYS A 9 7.60 13.13 -2.48
CA LYS A 9 8.06 11.82 -2.04
C LYS A 9 7.87 11.79 -0.53
N PRO A 10 7.10 10.83 0.04
CA PRO A 10 7.14 10.63 1.47
C PRO A 10 8.57 10.22 1.82
N SER A 11 9.27 11.16 2.46
CA SER A 11 10.57 10.94 3.06
C SER A 11 10.33 10.31 4.42
N GLY A 12 10.89 9.13 4.66
CA GLY A 12 10.88 8.53 5.98
C GLY A 12 11.51 7.16 5.95
N ASP A 13 12.36 6.89 6.93
CA ASP A 13 12.92 5.59 7.27
C ASP A 13 11.83 4.54 7.63
N GLU A 14 10.90 4.21 6.72
CA GLU A 14 9.97 3.07 6.82
C GLU A 14 10.65 1.80 6.31
N GLY A 15 11.71 1.37 6.99
CA GLY A 15 12.40 0.11 6.70
C GLY A 15 11.48 -1.10 6.94
N ASP A 16 10.98 -1.70 5.85
CA ASP A 16 10.49 -3.09 5.74
C ASP A 16 9.19 -3.45 6.50
N TRP A 17 8.13 -2.65 6.36
CA TRP A 17 6.77 -3.06 6.74
C TRP A 17 6.05 -3.76 5.58
N SER A 18 6.17 -5.09 5.50
CA SER A 18 5.39 -5.91 4.57
C SER A 18 3.90 -5.90 4.91
N LEU A 19 3.05 -6.27 3.94
CA LEU A 19 1.62 -6.43 4.15
C LEU A 19 1.33 -7.33 5.36
N GLU A 20 1.98 -8.49 5.45
CA GLU A 20 1.79 -9.44 6.54
C GLU A 20 2.22 -8.87 7.89
N LYS A 21 3.28 -8.06 7.95
CA LYS A 21 3.70 -7.40 9.20
C LYS A 21 2.68 -6.34 9.63
N ARG A 22 2.16 -5.54 8.69
CA ARG A 22 1.12 -4.54 8.97
C ARG A 22 -0.17 -5.20 9.46
N LEU A 23 -0.61 -6.28 8.82
CA LEU A 23 -1.79 -7.04 9.23
C LEU A 23 -1.61 -7.68 10.62
N ARG A 24 -0.47 -8.32 10.89
CA ARG A 24 -0.17 -8.85 12.23
C ARG A 24 -0.22 -7.75 13.30
N ARG A 25 0.35 -6.58 13.00
CA ARG A 25 0.35 -5.47 13.95
C ARG A 25 -1.06 -4.92 14.18
N LEU A 26 -1.89 -4.84 13.15
CA LEU A 26 -3.30 -4.48 13.29
C LEU A 26 -4.06 -5.44 14.21
N GLU A 27 -3.84 -6.75 14.07
CA GLU A 27 -4.46 -7.73 14.98
C GLU A 27 -4.03 -7.53 16.43
N GLU A 28 -2.75 -7.25 16.68
CA GLU A 28 -2.26 -6.94 18.03
C GLU A 28 -2.90 -5.67 18.61
N ILE A 29 -3.03 -4.63 17.78
CA ILE A 29 -3.68 -3.38 18.17
C ILE A 29 -5.15 -3.61 18.53
N VAL A 30 -5.90 -4.36 17.71
CA VAL A 30 -7.30 -4.68 17.98
C VAL A 30 -7.43 -5.43 19.31
N ARG A 31 -6.63 -6.49 19.52
CA ARG A 31 -6.64 -7.23 20.79
C ARG A 31 -6.31 -6.33 21.99
N ALA A 32 -5.40 -5.37 21.82
CA ALA A 32 -5.05 -4.43 22.87
C ALA A 32 -6.18 -3.42 23.16
N LEU A 33 -6.92 -2.99 22.13
CA LEU A 33 -8.08 -2.09 22.24
C LEU A 33 -9.29 -2.75 22.92
N GLU A 34 -9.40 -4.07 22.85
CA GLU A 34 -10.46 -4.85 23.53
C GLU A 34 -10.21 -5.07 25.04
N SER A 35 -9.07 -4.62 25.56
CA SER A 35 -8.73 -4.76 26.98
C SER A 35 -9.58 -3.85 27.87
N GLU A 36 -10.17 -4.42 28.94
CA GLU A 36 -11.04 -3.68 29.88
C GLU A 36 -10.32 -2.56 30.66
N ASP A 37 -9.02 -2.72 30.94
CA ASP A 37 -8.20 -1.77 31.71
C ASP A 37 -7.39 -0.79 30.82
N LEU A 38 -7.84 -0.52 29.60
CA LEU A 38 -7.10 0.34 28.68
C LEU A 38 -7.31 1.84 28.99
N GLU A 39 -6.24 2.54 29.35
CA GLU A 39 -6.27 4.00 29.51
C GLU A 39 -6.55 4.72 28.18
N LEU A 40 -7.37 5.77 28.23
CA LEU A 40 -7.82 6.55 27.05
C LEU A 40 -6.65 7.05 26.19
N GLU A 41 -5.59 7.58 26.82
CA GLU A 41 -4.42 8.09 26.09
C GLU A 41 -3.70 6.97 25.33
N ARG A 42 -3.66 5.77 25.90
CA ARG A 42 -3.10 4.58 25.24
C ARG A 42 -4.01 4.10 24.12
N ALA A 43 -5.33 4.14 24.30
CA ALA A 43 -6.30 3.81 23.26
C ALA A 43 -6.16 4.73 22.03
N LEU A 44 -6.01 6.04 22.25
CA LEU A 44 -5.82 7.01 21.17
C LEU A 44 -4.53 6.74 20.38
N ARG A 45 -3.40 6.48 21.07
CA ARG A 45 -2.15 6.11 20.41
C ARG A 45 -2.27 4.83 19.58
N LEU A 46 -2.91 3.79 20.13
CA LEU A 46 -3.13 2.53 19.43
C LEU A 46 -4.02 2.73 18.20
N PHE A 47 -5.04 3.59 18.30
CA PHE A 47 -5.90 3.92 17.18
C PHE A 47 -5.14 4.65 16.06
N GLU A 48 -4.36 5.68 16.40
CA GLU A 48 -3.51 6.40 15.44
C GLU A 48 -2.52 5.46 14.74
N GLU A 49 -1.88 4.58 15.51
CA GLU A 49 -0.99 3.55 14.98
C GLU A 49 -1.74 2.61 14.02
N GLY A 50 -2.94 2.16 14.40
CA GLY A 50 -3.79 1.32 13.56
C GLY A 50 -4.14 1.98 12.23
N VAL A 51 -4.52 3.25 12.24
CA VAL A 51 -4.81 4.02 11.02
C VAL A 51 -3.58 4.08 10.11
N ALA A 52 -2.37 4.26 10.67
CA ALA A 52 -1.14 4.26 9.89
C ALA A 52 -0.88 2.90 9.21
N HIS A 53 -1.11 1.79 9.92
CA HIS A 53 -0.96 0.44 9.34
C HIS A 53 -1.98 0.14 8.24
N VAL A 54 -3.23 0.57 8.41
CA VAL A 54 -4.28 0.43 7.36
C VAL A 54 -3.86 1.17 6.10
N ARG A 55 -3.49 2.45 6.22
CA ARG A 55 -3.05 3.26 5.07
C ARG A 55 -1.83 2.66 4.37
N GLY A 56 -0.89 2.14 5.14
CA GLY A 56 0.28 1.47 4.59
C GLY A 56 -0.05 0.16 3.87
N ALA A 57 -1.01 -0.62 4.39
CA ALA A 57 -1.49 -1.83 3.72
C ALA A 57 -2.21 -1.50 2.40
N GLU A 58 -3.08 -0.48 2.40
CA GLU A 58 -3.75 0.02 1.20
C GLU A 58 -2.74 0.43 0.12
N ALA A 59 -1.69 1.17 0.48
CA ALA A 59 -0.64 1.57 -0.46
C ALA A 59 0.07 0.37 -1.11
N ILE A 60 0.40 -0.66 -0.34
CA ILE A 60 1.02 -1.90 -0.85
C ILE A 60 0.08 -2.62 -1.82
N LEU A 61 -1.21 -2.70 -1.49
CA LEU A 61 -2.20 -3.35 -2.34
C LEU A 61 -2.40 -2.59 -3.65
N THR A 62 -2.46 -1.25 -3.60
CA THR A 62 -2.55 -0.40 -4.80
C THR A 62 -1.32 -0.58 -5.71
N GLU A 63 -0.11 -0.63 -5.14
CA GLU A 63 1.10 -0.88 -5.94
C GLU A 63 1.07 -2.27 -6.60
N ALA A 64 0.63 -3.30 -5.87
CA ALA A 64 0.49 -4.64 -6.40
C ALA A 64 -0.56 -4.73 -7.52
N GLU A 65 -1.70 -4.05 -7.37
CA GLU A 65 -2.75 -3.96 -8.39
C GLU A 65 -2.22 -3.32 -9.67
N LEU A 66 -1.57 -2.15 -9.56
CA LEU A 66 -0.97 -1.46 -10.71
C LEU A 66 0.01 -2.36 -11.47
N LYS A 67 0.84 -3.10 -10.73
CA LYS A 67 1.80 -4.03 -11.34
C LYS A 67 1.12 -5.19 -12.06
N VAL A 68 0.01 -5.70 -11.53
CA VAL A 68 -0.81 -6.72 -12.20
C VAL A 68 -1.45 -6.15 -13.47
N GLU A 69 -1.99 -4.93 -13.40
CA GLU A 69 -2.56 -4.24 -14.55
C GLU A 69 -1.53 -4.02 -15.66
N GLU A 70 -0.30 -3.60 -15.32
CA GLU A 70 0.80 -3.47 -16.29
C GLU A 70 1.13 -4.81 -16.96
N LEU A 71 1.21 -5.91 -16.19
CA LEU A 71 1.50 -7.23 -16.73
C LEU A 71 0.39 -7.75 -17.66
N ILE A 72 -0.88 -7.47 -17.35
CA ILE A 72 -2.03 -7.85 -18.18
C ILE A 72 -2.18 -6.91 -19.39
N GLY A 73 -1.97 -5.61 -19.21
CA GLY A 73 -2.06 -4.57 -20.23
C GLY A 73 -0.98 -4.65 -21.30
N ASN A 74 0.19 -5.21 -20.96
CA ASN A 74 1.23 -5.60 -21.92
C ASN A 74 0.84 -6.87 -22.73
N GLY A 75 -0.31 -7.48 -22.44
CA GLY A 75 -0.93 -8.58 -23.16
C GLY A 75 -1.69 -8.15 -24.42
N GLU A 76 -1.42 -6.96 -24.98
CA GLU A 76 -1.73 -6.70 -26.38
C GLU A 76 -0.94 -7.67 -27.25
N THR A 77 -1.61 -8.72 -27.74
CA THR A 77 -1.12 -9.46 -28.90
C THR A 77 -1.06 -8.47 -30.06
N ARG A 78 0.13 -7.93 -30.34
CA ARG A 78 0.36 -7.25 -31.61
C ARG A 78 0.12 -8.26 -32.73
N PRO A 79 -0.62 -7.91 -33.79
CA PRO A 79 -0.70 -8.77 -34.96
C PRO A 79 0.73 -9.13 -35.39
N PHE A 80 1.01 -10.42 -35.54
CA PHE A 80 2.26 -10.84 -36.13
C PHE A 80 2.26 -10.32 -37.57
N GLU A 81 3.05 -9.27 -37.84
CA GLU A 81 3.39 -8.85 -39.21
C GLU A 81 4.28 -9.94 -39.82
N GLY A 82 3.65 -11.06 -40.19
CA GLY A 82 4.27 -12.10 -41.00
C GLY A 82 4.78 -11.44 -42.28
N GLY A 83 6.09 -11.47 -42.43
CA GLY A 83 6.81 -10.68 -43.43
C GLY A 83 6.27 -10.86 -44.85
N SER A 84 6.39 -9.77 -45.62
CA SER A 84 6.73 -9.74 -47.05
C SER A 84 6.46 -11.05 -47.80
N GLU A 85 5.33 -11.13 -48.48
CA GLU A 85 5.29 -11.80 -49.78
C GLU A 85 4.90 -10.77 -50.83
N GLY A 86 5.78 -10.63 -51.83
CA GLY A 86 5.79 -9.54 -52.80
C GLY A 86 4.81 -9.66 -53.96
#